data_AF-A0A6B3EZH9-F1
#
_entry.id   AF-A0A6B3EZH9-F1
#
_cell.length_a   1.000
_cell.length_b   1.000
_cell.length_c   1.000
_cell.angle_alpha   90.00
_cell.angle_beta   90.00
_cell.angle_gamma   90.00
#
_symmetry.space_group_name_H-M   'P 1'
#
loop_
_entity.id
_entity.type
_entity.pdbx_description
1 polymer ?
#
loop_
_entity_poly.entity_id
_entity_poly.type
_entity_poly.pdbx_seq_one_letter_code
_entity_poly.pdbx_strand_id
1 'polypeptide(L)'
;LTEASTLVGLAGTVTTLAGIALDLPAYDSQAIHHSTLTRADVDTLTTRFLTSTHTDRASIPVMHPGRVDVITSGTLILRAIMRRTGAEQLVVSEHDILDGIAWSVAGE
;
A
#
# COMPACT_ATOMS: atom_id res chain seq x y z
N LEU A 1 14.41 -10.80 10.37
CA LEU A 1 13.60 -10.69 9.13
C LEU A 1 14.38 -9.94 8.04
N THR A 2 15.68 -10.21 7.89
CA THR A 2 16.59 -9.44 7.03
C THR A 2 17.22 -10.29 5.92
N GLU A 3 16.87 -11.58 5.87
CA GLU A 3 17.38 -12.53 4.86
C GLU A 3 16.60 -12.46 3.54
N ALA A 4 15.34 -12.01 3.58
CA ALA A 4 14.51 -11.88 2.40
C ALA A 4 15.04 -10.76 1.49
N SER A 5 15.21 -11.06 0.21
CA SER A 5 15.70 -10.10 -0.78
C SER A 5 14.64 -9.11 -1.27
N THR A 6 13.36 -9.48 -1.17
CA THR A 6 12.25 -8.68 -1.68
C THR A 6 11.11 -8.65 -0.67
N LEU A 7 10.62 -7.45 -0.37
CA LEU A 7 9.34 -7.26 0.31
C LEU A 7 8.25 -7.05 -0.74
N VAL A 8 7.22 -7.90 -0.71
CA VAL A 8 6.02 -7.72 -1.53
C VAL A 8 4.88 -7.26 -0.60
N GLY A 9 4.31 -6.11 -0.90
CA GLY A 9 3.16 -5.57 -0.17
C GLY A 9 1.89 -5.73 -0.99
N LEU A 10 0.79 -6.05 -0.32
CA LEU A 10 -0.50 -6.34 -0.94
C LEU A 10 -1.64 -5.70 -0.14
N ALA A 11 -2.86 -5.85 -0.66
CA ALA A 11 -4.11 -5.36 -0.07
C ALA A 11 -4.21 -3.83 0.07
N GLY A 12 -5.38 -3.39 0.58
CA GLY A 12 -5.87 -2.03 0.44
C GLY A 12 -4.96 -0.91 0.95
N THR A 13 -4.21 -1.11 2.03
CA THR A 13 -3.26 -0.09 2.52
C THR A 13 -2.15 0.15 1.52
N VAL A 14 -1.49 -0.92 1.07
CA VAL A 14 -0.34 -0.83 0.17
C VAL A 14 -0.77 -0.26 -1.17
N THR A 15 -1.88 -0.76 -1.73
CA THR A 15 -2.35 -0.33 -3.05
C THR A 15 -2.85 1.12 -3.04
N THR A 16 -3.47 1.57 -1.94
CA THR A 16 -3.85 2.99 -1.77
C THR A 16 -2.61 3.88 -1.69
N LEU A 17 -1.59 3.51 -0.91
CA LEU A 17 -0.35 4.29 -0.82
C LEU A 17 0.39 4.35 -2.16
N ALA A 18 0.42 3.24 -2.90
CA ALA A 18 0.99 3.18 -4.25
C ALA A 18 0.28 4.14 -5.21
N GLY A 19 -1.05 4.14 -5.23
CA GLY A 19 -1.81 5.07 -6.07
C GLY A 19 -1.56 6.54 -5.73
N ILE A 20 -1.35 6.87 -4.45
CA ILE A 20 -0.99 8.23 -4.03
C ILE A 20 0.44 8.59 -4.44
N ALA A 21 1.38 7.67 -4.26
CA ALA A 21 2.79 7.90 -4.64
C ALA A 21 2.96 8.07 -6.15
N LEU A 22 2.11 7.41 -6.94
CA LEU A 22 2.03 7.54 -8.40
C LEU A 22 1.22 8.76 -8.85
N ASP A 23 0.66 9.55 -7.93
CA ASP A 23 -0.21 10.71 -8.19
C ASP A 23 -1.38 10.38 -9.13
N LEU A 24 -1.99 9.21 -8.94
CA LEU A 24 -3.08 8.77 -9.81
C LEU A 24 -4.36 9.58 -9.55
N PRO A 25 -5.10 9.97 -10.60
CA PRO A 25 -6.36 10.71 -10.44
C PRO A 25 -7.52 9.81 -9.97
N ALA A 26 -7.36 8.50 -10.04
CA ALA A 26 -8.31 7.49 -9.58
C ALA A 26 -7.58 6.15 -9.40
N TYR A 27 -8.26 5.17 -8.81
CA TYR A 27 -7.70 3.82 -8.71
C TYR A 27 -7.48 3.21 -10.10
N ASP A 28 -6.25 2.79 -10.37
CA ASP A 28 -5.86 2.07 -11.59
C ASP A 28 -4.99 0.87 -11.18
N SER A 29 -5.57 -0.32 -11.23
CA SER A 29 -4.87 -1.55 -10.83
C SER A 29 -3.71 -1.90 -11.74
N GLN A 30 -3.75 -1.52 -13.02
CA GLN A 30 -2.64 -1.80 -13.95
C GLN A 30 -1.43 -0.92 -13.66
N ALA A 31 -1.66 0.34 -13.31
CA ALA A 31 -0.58 1.24 -12.88
C ALA A 31 -0.02 0.86 -11.49
N ILE A 32 -0.89 0.37 -10.59
CA ILE A 32 -0.51 0.02 -9.22
C ILE A 32 0.23 -1.32 -9.16
N HIS A 33 -0.21 -2.34 -9.90
CA HIS A 33 0.40 -3.67 -9.85
C HIS A 33 1.86 -3.62 -10.33
N HIS A 34 2.75 -4.26 -9.57
CA HIS A 34 4.20 -4.27 -9.80
C HIS A 34 4.89 -2.90 -9.76
N SER A 35 4.18 -1.85 -9.37
CA SER A 35 4.82 -0.59 -8.97
C SER A 35 5.69 -0.80 -7.73
N THR A 36 6.59 0.15 -7.48
CA THR A 36 7.45 0.14 -6.31
C THR A 36 7.06 1.29 -5.38
N LEU A 37 7.00 1.01 -4.09
CA LEU A 37 6.83 2.01 -3.04
C LEU A 37 8.10 2.05 -2.19
N THR A 38 8.73 3.22 -2.08
CA THR A 38 9.96 3.36 -1.29
C THR A 38 9.63 3.62 0.18
N ARG A 39 10.61 3.35 1.06
CA ARG A 39 10.50 3.69 2.48
C ARG A 39 10.32 5.20 2.69
N ALA A 40 10.92 6.01 1.82
CA ALA A 40 10.78 7.46 1.83
C ALA A 40 9.35 7.90 1.48
N ASP A 41 8.70 7.25 0.51
CA ASP A 41 7.29 7.50 0.18
C ASP A 41 6.39 7.17 1.38
N VAL A 42 6.61 6.00 2.00
CA VAL A 42 5.86 5.58 3.19
C VAL A 42 6.08 6.54 4.36
N ASP A 43 7.31 6.99 4.60
CA ASP A 43 7.63 7.97 5.64
C ASP A 43 6.95 9.33 5.38
N THR A 44 6.94 9.78 4.13
CA THR A 44 6.26 11.02 3.70
C THR A 44 4.76 10.93 3.89
N LEU A 45 4.14 9.84 3.42
CA LEU A 45 2.70 9.62 3.55
C LEU A 45 2.28 9.40 5.01
N THR A 46 3.12 8.76 5.82
CA THR A 46 2.92 8.66 7.27
C THR A 46 2.80 10.05 7.89
N THR A 47 3.77 10.93 7.61
CA THR A 47 3.79 12.30 8.14
C THR A 47 2.57 13.10 7.68
N ARG A 48 2.21 13.00 6.40
CA ARG A 48 1.00 13.61 5.83
C ARG A 48 -0.24 13.14 6.58
N PHE A 49 -0.44 11.84 6.74
CA PHE A 49 -1.67 11.31 7.35
C PHE A 49 -1.80 11.54 8.85
N LEU A 50 -0.69 11.57 9.59
CA LEU A 50 -0.69 11.91 11.01
C LEU A 50 -1.12 13.36 11.27
N THR A 51 -0.94 14.25 10.29
CA THR A 51 -1.28 15.67 10.39
C THR A 51 -2.53 16.06 9.61
N SER A 52 -3.13 15.12 8.87
CA SER A 52 -4.33 15.35 8.06
C SER A 52 -5.61 15.19 8.88
N THR A 53 -6.62 16.00 8.57
CA THR A 53 -7.99 15.75 9.03
C THR A 53 -8.63 14.60 8.24
N HIS A 54 -9.81 14.15 8.68
CA HIS A 54 -10.63 13.22 7.88
C HIS A 54 -10.92 13.80 6.48
N THR A 55 -11.32 15.07 6.41
CA THR A 55 -11.66 15.74 5.15
C THR A 55 -10.47 15.78 4.19
N ASP A 56 -9.26 16.09 4.69
CA ASP A 56 -8.05 16.11 3.86
C ASP A 56 -7.70 14.73 3.28
N ARG A 57 -7.95 13.66 4.05
CA ARG A 57 -7.75 12.28 3.57
C ARG A 57 -8.85 11.86 2.60
N ALA A 58 -10.09 12.25 2.87
CA ALA A 58 -11.25 11.96 2.02
C ALA A 58 -11.18 12.66 0.66
N SER A 59 -10.45 13.78 0.54
CA SER A 59 -10.26 14.50 -0.72
C SER A 59 -9.20 13.86 -1.63
N ILE A 60 -8.50 12.82 -1.19
CA ILE A 60 -7.48 12.13 -2.00
C ILE A 60 -8.20 11.26 -3.04
N PRO A 61 -7.98 11.47 -4.36
CA PRO A 61 -8.80 10.82 -5.39
C PRO A 61 -8.80 9.28 -5.37
N VAL A 62 -7.66 8.66 -5.09
CA VAL A 62 -7.53 7.18 -5.01
C VAL A 62 -8.02 6.59 -3.68
N MET A 63 -8.41 7.42 -2.70
CA MET A 63 -8.81 6.95 -1.38
C MET A 63 -10.23 6.39 -1.41
N HIS A 64 -10.35 5.06 -1.24
CA HIS A 64 -11.66 4.46 -1.05
C HIS A 64 -12.32 5.00 0.24
N PRO A 65 -13.62 5.37 0.25
CA PRO A 65 -14.28 5.95 1.42
C PRO A 65 -14.14 5.12 2.69
N GLY A 66 -14.26 3.79 2.58
CA GLY A 66 -14.07 2.86 3.71
C GLY A 66 -12.64 2.78 4.26
N ARG A 67 -11.67 3.49 3.69
CA ARG A 67 -10.26 3.53 4.16
C ARG A 67 -9.89 4.84 4.84
N VAL A 68 -10.69 5.90 4.71
CA VAL A 68 -10.34 7.25 5.17
C VAL A 68 -9.98 7.28 6.67
N ASP A 69 -10.71 6.53 7.49
CA ASP A 69 -10.51 6.49 8.95
C ASP A 69 -9.31 5.64 9.37
N VAL A 70 -8.92 4.64 8.57
CA VAL A 70 -7.98 3.59 8.98
C VAL A 70 -6.64 3.64 8.25
N ILE A 71 -6.53 4.41 7.16
CA ILE A 71 -5.33 4.43 6.32
C ILE A 71 -4.07 4.87 7.09
N THR A 72 -4.21 5.80 8.04
CA THR A 72 -3.10 6.25 8.89
C THR A 72 -2.50 5.09 9.67
N SER A 73 -3.33 4.27 10.30
CA SER A 73 -2.89 3.10 11.08
C SER A 73 -2.23 2.05 10.18
N GLY A 74 -2.82 1.76 9.01
CA GLY A 74 -2.22 0.85 8.03
C GLY A 74 -0.84 1.33 7.58
N THR A 75 -0.69 2.62 7.32
CA THR A 75 0.58 3.24 6.89
C THR A 75 1.65 3.12 7.99
N LEU A 76 1.28 3.34 9.26
CA LEU A 76 2.19 3.18 10.40
C LEU A 76 2.66 1.73 10.56
N ILE A 77 1.78 0.76 10.38
CA ILE A 77 2.12 -0.67 10.44
C ILE A 77 3.10 -1.01 9.31
N LEU A 78 2.81 -0.57 8.08
CA LEU A 78 3.71 -0.79 6.94
C LEU A 78 5.10 -0.20 7.19
N ARG A 79 5.15 1.05 7.68
CA ARG A 79 6.39 1.72 8.06
C ARG A 79 7.19 0.92 9.09
N ALA A 80 6.52 0.38 10.12
CA ALA A 80 7.16 -0.44 11.13
C ALA A 80 7.69 -1.77 10.55
N ILE A 81 6.95 -2.39 9.63
CA ILE A 81 7.39 -3.59 8.92
C ILE A 81 8.65 -3.29 8.10
N MET A 82 8.65 -2.25 7.26
CA MET A 82 9.81 -1.88 6.44
C MET A 82 11.05 -1.59 7.29
N ARG A 83 10.89 -0.88 8.42
CA ARG A 83 11.98 -0.67 9.39
C ARG A 83 12.50 -1.97 10.01
N ARG A 84 11.61 -2.91 10.33
CA ARG A 84 11.97 -4.18 10.96
C ARG A 84 12.64 -5.15 9.99
N THR A 85 12.27 -5.10 8.72
CA THR A 85 12.89 -5.93 7.68
C THR A 85 14.15 -5.31 7.09
N GLY A 86 14.33 -3.99 7.22
CA GLY A 86 15.41 -3.26 6.57
C GLY A 86 15.16 -3.01 5.08
N ALA A 87 13.92 -3.19 4.62
CA ALA A 87 13.56 -2.97 3.22
C ALA A 87 13.46 -1.47 2.92
N GLU A 88 14.28 -0.99 1.98
CA GLU A 88 14.21 0.40 1.49
C GLU A 88 13.09 0.60 0.45
N GLN A 89 12.57 -0.50 -0.10
CA GLN A 89 11.43 -0.48 -1.02
C GLN A 89 10.63 -1.78 -0.92
N LEU A 90 9.41 -1.75 -1.44
CA LEU A 90 8.58 -2.93 -1.65
C LEU A 90 7.95 -2.92 -3.04
N VAL A 91 7.67 -4.10 -3.57
CA VAL A 91 6.89 -4.30 -4.79
C VAL A 91 5.42 -4.45 -4.43
N VAL A 92 4.54 -3.74 -5.13
CA VAL A 92 3.10 -3.74 -4.88
C VAL A 92 2.42 -4.85 -5.66
N SER A 93 1.56 -5.64 -5.01
CA SER A 93 0.73 -6.66 -5.64
C SER A 93 -0.74 -6.32 -5.52
N GLU A 94 -1.45 -6.34 -6.65
CA GLU A 94 -2.92 -6.32 -6.71
C GLU A 94 -3.51 -7.71 -6.50
N HIS A 95 -2.69 -8.76 -6.69
CA HIS A 95 -3.09 -10.13 -6.44
C HIS A 95 -2.78 -10.51 -4.98
N ASP A 96 -3.77 -11.06 -4.28
CA ASP A 96 -3.66 -11.44 -2.88
C ASP A 96 -4.31 -12.80 -2.56
N ILE A 97 -4.84 -12.95 -1.34
CA ILE A 97 -5.49 -14.16 -0.87
C ILE A 97 -6.65 -14.58 -1.77
N LEU A 98 -7.41 -13.63 -2.34
CA LEU A 98 -8.56 -13.98 -3.18
C LEU A 98 -8.10 -14.66 -4.47
N ASP A 99 -7.08 -14.11 -5.11
CA ASP A 99 -6.47 -14.67 -6.33
C ASP A 99 -5.79 -16.01 -6.03
N GLY A 100 -5.11 -16.11 -4.89
CA GLY A 100 -4.50 -17.35 -4.43
C GLY A 100 -5.53 -18.46 -4.20
N ILE A 101 -6.70 -18.13 -3.65
CA ILE A 101 -7.82 -19.08 -3.49
C ILE A 101 -8.38 -19.48 -4.85
N ALA A 102 -8.63 -18.50 -5.75
CA ALA A 102 -9.13 -18.77 -7.10
C ALA A 102 -8.17 -19.69 -7.87
N TRP A 103 -6.88 -19.42 -7.81
CA TRP A 103 -5.83 -20.26 -8.40
C TRP A 103 -5.82 -21.68 -7.80
N SER A 104 -5.91 -21.78 -6.47
CA SER A 104 -5.94 -23.05 -5.75
C SER A 104 -7.11 -23.96 -6.15
N VAL A 105 -8.27 -23.40 -6.53
CA VAL A 105 -9.47 -24.18 -6.91
C VAL A 105 -9.62 -24.35 -8.41
N ALA A 106 -8.95 -23.52 -9.22
CA ALA A 106 -8.97 -23.61 -10.68
C ALA A 106 -8.33 -24.92 -11.18
N GLY A 107 -7.43 -25.51 -10.39
CA GLY A 107 -6.83 -26.82 -10.63
C GLY A 107 -5.84 -26.82 -11.79
N GLU A 108 -4.58 -27.10 -11.47
CA GLU A 108 -3.81 -28.07 -12.25
C GLU A 108 -3.87 -29.41 -11.50
#